data_AF-A0A7D9LPT5-F1
#
_entry.id   AF-A0A7D9LPT5-F1
#
_cell.length_a   1.000
_cell.length_b   1.000
_cell.length_c   1.000
_cell.angle_alpha   90.00
_cell.angle_beta   90.00
_cell.angle_gamma   90.00
#
_symmetry.space_group_name_H-M   'P 1'
#
loop_
_entity.id
_entity.type
_entity.pdbx_description
1 polymer ?
#
loop_
_entity_poly.entity_id
_entity_poly.type
_entity_poly.pdbx_seq_one_letter_code
_entity_poly.pdbx_strand_id
1 'polypeptide(L)'
;EIIEEVNTLLDNIDGITTVHARFYDLSSGYDKAAGSFNQYYRNALRFLGCIEVADLPAKEQEERAFNLALAALLGSDIYHFGELLAHPILDSIKSSEHQWIVDLLFAFNSGNIPRFESMKPIWTKQPDLESHELLLRQKITLLCLIE
;
A
#
# COMPACT_ATOMS: atom_id res chain seq x y z
N GLU A 1 8.63 5.85 20.90
CA GLU A 1 9.75 6.68 21.42
C GLU A 1 10.68 7.17 20.31
N ILE A 2 11.75 6.47 19.89
CA ILE A 2 12.73 7.05 18.93
C ILE A 2 12.11 7.48 17.59
N ILE A 3 11.20 6.68 17.02
CA ILE A 3 10.53 7.01 15.76
C ILE A 3 9.64 8.25 15.91
N GLU A 4 8.94 8.39 17.04
CA GLU A 4 8.05 9.54 17.31
C GLU A 4 8.83 10.82 17.55
N GLU A 5 9.94 10.74 18.29
CA GLU A 5 10.83 11.89 18.50
C GLU A 5 11.41 12.38 17.17
N VAL A 6 11.88 11.46 16.31
CA VAL A 6 12.41 11.81 15.00
C VAL A 6 11.31 12.32 14.05
N ASN A 7 10.08 11.81 14.14
CA ASN A 7 8.94 12.34 13.38
C ASN A 7 8.64 13.79 13.77
N THR A 8 8.68 14.10 15.07
CA THR A 8 8.45 15.45 15.59
C THR A 8 9.57 16.41 15.17
N LEU A 9 10.82 15.93 15.13
CA LEU A 9 11.95 16.70 14.63
C LEU A 9 11.88 16.92 13.11
N LEU A 10 11.42 15.94 12.34
CA LEU A 10 11.23 16.04 10.89
C LEU A 10 10.05 16.95 10.52
N ASP A 11 8.98 16.98 11.30
CA ASP A 11 7.85 17.91 11.10
C ASP A 11 8.27 19.38 11.27
N ASN A 12 9.29 19.63 12.09
CA ASN A 12 9.90 20.95 12.26
C ASN A 12 10.91 21.33 11.16
N ILE A 13 11.32 20.37 10.31
CA ILE A 13 12.27 20.61 9.21
C ILE A 13 11.48 20.72 7.92
N ASP A 14 11.27 21.95 7.44
CA ASP A 14 10.62 22.20 6.15
C ASP A 14 11.61 21.90 5.01
N GLY A 15 11.47 20.72 4.39
CA GLY A 15 12.26 20.35 3.22
C GLY A 15 12.45 18.84 3.05
N ILE A 16 12.05 18.33 1.89
CA ILE A 16 12.28 16.94 1.47
C ILE A 16 13.79 16.71 1.33
N THR A 17 14.38 16.14 2.37
CA THR A 17 15.80 15.80 2.44
C THR A 17 15.99 14.28 2.33
N THR A 18 17.16 13.82 1.88
CA THR A 18 17.55 12.39 1.86
C THR A 18 17.41 11.68 3.21
N VAL A 19 17.36 12.43 4.31
CA VAL A 19 17.07 11.93 5.66
C VAL A 19 15.64 11.42 5.80
N HIS A 20 14.65 12.05 5.15
CA HIS A 20 13.26 11.56 5.14
C HIS A 20 13.16 10.21 4.45
N ALA A 21 13.91 9.99 3.36
CA ALA A 21 13.93 8.72 2.66
C ALA A 21 14.38 7.58 3.59
N ARG A 22 15.49 7.77 4.32
CA ARG A 22 16.01 6.76 5.27
C ARG A 22 15.11 6.59 6.50
N PHE A 23 14.51 7.67 6.97
CA PHE A 23 13.56 7.63 8.09
C PHE A 23 12.28 6.86 7.74
N TYR A 24 11.68 7.12 6.58
CA TYR A 24 10.50 6.39 6.14
C TYR A 24 10.82 4.93 5.82
N ASP A 25 12.02 4.62 5.32
CA ASP A 25 12.45 3.23 5.11
C ASP A 25 12.49 2.46 6.45
N LEU A 26 13.12 3.04 7.48
CA LEU A 26 13.15 2.47 8.84
C LEU A 26 11.75 2.36 9.46
N SER A 27 10.95 3.42 9.31
CA SER A 27 9.57 3.46 9.83
C SER A 27 8.70 2.41 9.15
N SER A 28 8.86 2.22 7.83
CA SER A 28 8.12 1.22 7.07
C SER A 28 8.45 -0.22 7.52
N GLY A 29 9.73 -0.49 7.85
CA GLY A 29 10.12 -1.77 8.44
C GLY A 29 9.52 -2.00 9.82
N TYR A 30 9.47 -0.95 10.64
CA TYR A 30 8.84 -0.99 11.96
C TYR A 30 7.32 -1.20 11.86
N ASP A 31 6.63 -0.44 11.02
CA ASP A 31 5.18 -0.54 10.82
C ASP A 31 4.76 -1.92 10.30
N LYS A 32 5.59 -2.52 9.43
CA LYS A 32 5.40 -3.90 8.95
C LYS A 32 5.54 -4.91 10.07
N ALA A 33 6.52 -4.74 10.97
CA ALA A 33 6.69 -5.61 12.14
C ALA A 33 5.62 -5.38 13.21
N ALA A 34 5.12 -4.16 13.34
CA ALA A 34 4.06 -3.76 14.27
C ALA A 34 2.65 -4.12 13.76
N GLY A 35 2.50 -4.56 12.51
CA GLY A 35 1.20 -4.88 11.89
C GLY A 35 0.32 -3.66 11.62
N SER A 36 0.90 -2.45 11.59
CA SER A 36 0.17 -1.19 11.39
C SER A 36 0.14 -0.78 9.93
N PHE A 37 -0.70 -1.44 9.13
CA PHE A 37 -0.81 -1.23 7.67
C PHE A 37 -1.21 0.19 7.27
N ASN A 38 -2.04 0.87 8.08
CA ASN A 38 -2.46 2.25 7.82
C ASN A 38 -1.28 3.25 7.89
N GLN A 39 -0.40 3.11 8.89
CA GLN A 39 0.77 3.98 9.05
C GLN A 39 1.82 3.66 7.99
N TYR A 40 2.03 2.38 7.71
CA TYR A 40 2.88 1.93 6.62
C TYR A 40 2.47 2.59 5.29
N TYR A 41 1.18 2.55 4.94
CA TYR A 41 0.68 3.12 3.69
C TYR A 41 0.94 4.64 3.60
N ARG A 42 0.68 5.39 4.66
CA ARG A 42 0.93 6.84 4.71
C ARG A 42 2.42 7.18 4.59
N ASN A 43 3.26 6.45 5.32
CA ASN A 43 4.70 6.64 5.32
C ASN A 43 5.31 6.25 3.95
N ALA A 44 4.81 5.18 3.34
CA ALA A 44 5.25 4.74 2.02
C ALA A 44 4.82 5.70 0.91
N LEU A 45 3.62 6.28 0.96
CA LEU A 45 3.22 7.34 0.01
C LEU A 45 4.09 8.60 0.17
N ARG A 46 4.37 9.02 1.41
CA ARG A 46 5.28 10.15 1.68
C ARG A 46 6.68 9.89 1.16
N PHE A 47 7.19 8.68 1.37
CA PHE A 47 8.47 8.24 0.80
C PHE A 47 8.45 8.36 -0.72
N LEU A 48 7.41 7.87 -1.38
CA LEU A 48 7.26 7.95 -2.84
C LEU A 48 7.11 9.37 -3.38
N GLY A 49 6.59 10.30 -2.57
CA GLY A 49 6.60 11.73 -2.90
C GLY A 49 7.98 12.38 -2.77
N CYS A 50 8.90 11.76 -2.02
CA CYS A 50 10.25 12.28 -1.78
C CYS A 50 11.31 11.77 -2.76
N ILE A 51 11.03 10.66 -3.45
CA ILE A 51 11.97 9.98 -4.35
C ILE A 51 11.35 9.82 -5.73
N GLU A 52 12.12 10.08 -6.79
CA GLU A 52 11.68 9.72 -8.13
C GLU A 52 11.72 8.19 -8.27
N VAL A 53 10.61 7.58 -8.69
CA VAL A 53 10.50 6.13 -8.90
C VAL A 53 11.61 5.62 -9.81
N ALA A 54 12.08 6.45 -10.75
CA ALA A 54 13.18 6.14 -11.67
C ALA A 54 14.56 5.93 -11.01
N ASP A 55 14.77 6.40 -9.79
CA ASP A 55 16.05 6.25 -9.07
C ASP A 55 16.20 4.87 -8.42
N LEU A 56 15.08 4.16 -8.20
CA LEU A 56 15.10 2.85 -7.55
C LEU A 56 15.29 1.72 -8.56
N PRO A 57 15.95 0.62 -8.17
CA PRO A 57 16.03 -0.58 -9.01
C PRO A 57 14.63 -1.19 -9.19
N ALA A 58 14.33 -1.67 -10.39
CA ALA A 58 13.01 -2.21 -10.76
C ALA A 58 12.50 -3.29 -9.78
N LYS A 59 13.40 -4.12 -9.25
CA LYS A 59 13.07 -5.14 -8.24
C LYS A 59 12.57 -4.53 -6.93
N GLU A 60 13.20 -3.45 -6.47
CA GLU A 60 12.77 -2.80 -5.22
C GLU A 60 11.50 -1.98 -5.43
N GLN A 61 11.30 -1.40 -6.62
CA GLN A 61 10.04 -0.76 -6.99
C GLN A 61 8.88 -1.76 -6.92
N GLU A 62 9.08 -2.98 -7.45
CA GLU A 62 8.09 -4.05 -7.44
C GLU A 62 7.77 -4.49 -6.01
N GLU A 63 8.79 -4.79 -5.18
CA GLU A 63 8.56 -5.18 -3.78
C GLU A 63 7.84 -4.07 -3.00
N ARG A 64 8.22 -2.79 -3.18
CA ARG A 64 7.57 -1.66 -2.52
C ARG A 64 6.12 -1.49 -2.99
N ALA A 65 5.88 -1.55 -4.30
CA ALA A 65 4.53 -1.48 -4.87
C ALA A 65 3.63 -2.59 -4.33
N PHE A 66 4.17 -3.80 -4.15
CA PHE A 66 3.42 -4.96 -3.67
C PHE A 66 3.04 -4.78 -2.21
N ASN A 67 4.00 -4.40 -1.37
CA ASN A 67 3.75 -4.13 0.04
C ASN A 67 2.76 -2.95 0.21
N LEU A 68 2.86 -1.91 -0.61
CA LEU A 68 1.96 -0.75 -0.61
C LEU A 68 0.52 -1.15 -0.97
N ALA A 69 0.35 -1.93 -2.04
CA ALA A 69 -0.95 -2.46 -2.45
C ALA A 69 -1.57 -3.36 -1.36
N LEU A 70 -0.77 -4.23 -0.76
CA LEU A 70 -1.21 -5.11 0.32
C LEU A 70 -1.62 -4.30 1.56
N ALA A 71 -0.85 -3.28 1.94
CA ALA A 71 -1.20 -2.38 3.03
C ALA A 71 -2.47 -1.57 2.74
N ALA A 72 -2.70 -1.15 1.50
CA ALA A 72 -3.93 -0.47 1.10
C ALA A 72 -5.17 -1.38 1.23
N LEU A 73 -5.03 -2.66 0.90
CA LEU A 73 -6.09 -3.65 1.03
C LEU A 73 -6.40 -3.94 2.50
N LEU A 74 -5.37 -4.20 3.31
CA LEU A 74 -5.50 -4.53 4.74
C LEU A 74 -5.84 -3.33 5.63
N GLY A 75 -5.50 -2.11 5.22
CA GLY A 75 -5.75 -0.91 6.00
C GLY A 75 -7.23 -0.58 6.11
N SER A 76 -7.76 -0.49 7.32
CA SER A 76 -9.18 -0.21 7.59
C SER A 76 -9.65 1.19 7.16
N ASP A 77 -8.72 2.13 7.00
CA ASP A 77 -9.02 3.57 6.81
C ASP A 77 -8.76 4.04 5.37
N ILE A 78 -8.43 3.11 4.47
CA ILE A 78 -8.01 3.44 3.10
C ILE A 78 -9.12 3.03 2.13
N TYR A 79 -9.92 4.01 1.72
CA TYR A 79 -11.00 3.82 0.74
C TYR A 79 -10.69 4.48 -0.61
N HIS A 80 -9.67 5.36 -0.66
CA HIS A 80 -9.28 6.07 -1.88
C HIS A 80 -8.16 5.31 -2.59
N PHE A 81 -8.54 4.32 -3.41
CA PHE A 81 -7.60 3.56 -4.23
C PHE A 81 -7.23 4.27 -5.53
N GLY A 82 -8.02 5.26 -5.97
CA GLY A 82 -7.82 5.98 -7.23
C GLY A 82 -6.47 6.69 -7.34
N GLU A 83 -6.02 7.38 -6.28
CA GLU A 83 -4.70 8.03 -6.26
C GLU A 83 -3.56 7.01 -6.34
N LEU A 84 -3.73 5.86 -5.66
CA LEU A 84 -2.77 4.77 -5.72
C LEU A 84 -2.69 4.21 -7.15
N LEU A 85 -3.84 3.89 -7.75
CA LEU A 85 -3.97 3.34 -9.09
C LEU A 85 -3.38 4.26 -10.18
N ALA A 86 -3.41 5.57 -9.97
CA ALA A 86 -2.79 6.55 -10.86
C ALA A 86 -1.27 6.71 -10.66
N HIS A 87 -0.71 6.17 -9.58
CA HIS A 87 0.71 6.35 -9.26
C HIS A 87 1.62 5.47 -10.14
N PRO A 88 2.71 6.02 -10.71
CA PRO A 88 3.59 5.28 -11.64
C PRO A 88 4.28 4.05 -11.01
N ILE A 89 4.33 3.96 -9.68
CA ILE A 89 4.89 2.79 -8.99
C ILE A 89 4.10 1.50 -9.24
N LEU A 90 2.80 1.61 -9.51
CA LEU A 90 1.97 0.45 -9.84
C LEU A 90 2.22 -0.05 -11.27
N ASP A 91 2.77 0.79 -12.15
CA ASP A 91 3.12 0.39 -13.51
C ASP A 91 4.30 -0.59 -13.54
N SER A 92 5.22 -0.48 -12.57
CA SER A 92 6.32 -1.44 -12.36
C SER A 92 5.80 -2.84 -12.01
N ILE A 93 4.70 -2.94 -11.25
CA ILE A 93 4.03 -4.23 -10.96
C ILE A 93 3.19 -4.74 -12.12
N LYS A 94 2.56 -3.85 -12.90
CA LYS A 94 1.77 -4.28 -14.07
C LYS A 94 2.60 -5.06 -15.08
N SER A 95 3.92 -4.88 -15.09
CA SER A 95 4.83 -5.60 -15.98
C SER A 95 5.33 -6.94 -15.39
N SER A 96 4.94 -7.28 -14.15
CA SER A 96 5.47 -8.42 -13.40
C SER A 96 4.42 -9.49 -13.06
N GLU A 97 4.85 -10.59 -12.43
CA GLU A 97 4.03 -11.72 -12.01
C GLU A 97 2.95 -11.36 -10.96
N HIS A 98 3.07 -10.18 -10.34
CA HIS A 98 2.16 -9.68 -9.32
C HIS A 98 0.95 -8.90 -9.86
N GLN A 99 0.68 -8.93 -11.17
CA GLN A 99 -0.47 -8.27 -11.80
C GLN A 99 -1.81 -8.50 -11.09
N TRP A 100 -2.00 -9.67 -10.48
CA TRP A 100 -3.24 -10.02 -9.77
C TRP A 100 -3.58 -9.02 -8.64
N ILE A 101 -2.59 -8.38 -8.00
CA ILE A 101 -2.85 -7.41 -6.93
C ILE A 101 -3.40 -6.10 -7.48
N VAL A 102 -3.01 -5.72 -8.70
CA VAL A 102 -3.54 -4.55 -9.42
C VAL A 102 -4.97 -4.83 -9.86
N ASP A 103 -5.22 -6.03 -10.38
CA ASP A 103 -6.57 -6.45 -10.75
C ASP A 103 -7.51 -6.46 -9.54
N LEU A 104 -7.00 -6.92 -8.39
CA LEU A 104 -7.70 -6.88 -7.12
C LEU A 104 -8.00 -5.44 -6.70
N LEU A 105 -7.01 -4.54 -6.74
CA LEU A 105 -7.22 -3.10 -6.47
C LEU A 105 -8.28 -2.47 -7.38
N PHE A 106 -8.27 -2.78 -8.67
CA PHE A 106 -9.31 -2.31 -9.60
C PHE A 106 -10.69 -2.88 -9.27
N ALA A 107 -10.77 -4.15 -8.86
CA ALA A 107 -12.02 -4.75 -8.41
C ALA A 107 -12.57 -4.07 -7.14
N PHE A 108 -11.69 -3.69 -6.20
CA PHE A 108 -12.06 -2.91 -5.02
C PHE A 108 -12.51 -1.49 -5.37
N ASN A 109 -11.79 -0.81 -6.27
CA ASN A 109 -12.15 0.52 -6.70
C ASN A 109 -13.51 0.54 -7.40
N SER A 110 -13.84 -0.49 -8.17
CA SER A 110 -15.11 -0.57 -8.92
C SER A 110 -16.23 -1.32 -8.16
N GLY A 111 -16.03 -1.64 -6.87
CA GLY A 111 -16.99 -2.39 -6.05
C GLY A 111 -17.39 -3.78 -6.59
N ASN A 112 -16.57 -4.40 -7.45
CA ASN A 112 -16.97 -5.58 -8.21
C ASN A 112 -16.80 -6.89 -7.42
N ILE A 113 -17.81 -7.23 -6.63
CA ILE A 113 -17.88 -8.47 -5.82
C ILE A 113 -17.65 -9.75 -6.65
N PRO A 114 -18.25 -9.96 -7.84
CA PRO A 114 -18.04 -11.22 -8.58
C PRO A 114 -16.60 -11.37 -9.08
N ARG A 115 -15.91 -10.28 -9.42
CA ARG A 115 -14.49 -10.31 -9.78
C ARG A 115 -13.59 -10.62 -8.57
N PHE A 116 -13.93 -10.09 -7.39
CA PHE A 116 -13.26 -10.42 -6.14
C PHE A 116 -13.38 -11.91 -5.75
N GLU A 117 -14.60 -12.48 -5.84
CA GLU A 117 -14.85 -13.91 -5.57
C GLU A 117 -14.11 -14.81 -6.57
N SER A 118 -14.03 -14.40 -7.85
CA SER A 118 -13.29 -15.14 -8.87
C SER A 118 -11.78 -15.18 -8.60
N MET A 119 -11.24 -14.14 -7.96
CA MET A 119 -9.82 -14.05 -7.58
C MET A 119 -9.50 -14.64 -6.22
N LYS A 120 -10.51 -15.07 -5.45
CA LYS A 120 -10.37 -15.76 -4.15
C LYS A 120 -9.26 -16.81 -4.13
N PRO A 121 -9.23 -17.82 -5.02
CA PRO A 121 -8.19 -18.85 -4.99
C PRO A 121 -6.75 -18.34 -5.21
N ILE A 122 -6.58 -17.13 -5.75
CA ILE A 122 -5.26 -16.53 -6.03
C ILE A 122 -4.77 -15.81 -4.78
N TRP A 123 -5.60 -14.97 -4.16
CA TRP A 123 -5.19 -14.19 -2.99
C TRP A 123 -5.28 -14.96 -1.67
N THR A 124 -6.08 -16.03 -1.57
CA THR A 124 -6.07 -16.96 -0.43
C THR A 124 -4.71 -17.65 -0.26
N LYS A 125 -3.86 -17.66 -1.29
CA LYS A 125 -2.46 -18.14 -1.16
C LYS A 125 -1.62 -17.29 -0.20
N GLN A 126 -2.02 -16.05 0.07
CA GLN A 126 -1.35 -15.18 1.01
C GLN A 126 -2.07 -15.26 2.39
N PRO A 127 -1.38 -15.71 3.46
CA PRO A 127 -1.99 -15.90 4.77
C PRO A 127 -2.51 -14.58 5.38
N ASP A 128 -1.90 -13.45 5.05
CA ASP A 128 -2.33 -12.12 5.48
C ASP A 128 -3.73 -11.76 4.96
N LEU A 129 -4.06 -12.10 3.70
CA LEU A 129 -5.39 -11.81 3.14
C LEU A 129 -6.44 -12.81 3.59
N GLU A 130 -6.07 -14.08 3.80
CA GLU A 130 -6.98 -15.10 4.33
C GLU A 130 -7.47 -14.72 5.74
N SER A 131 -6.55 -14.30 6.62
CA SER A 131 -6.91 -13.88 7.98
C SER A 131 -7.80 -12.63 8.02
N HIS A 132 -7.76 -11.79 6.97
CA HIS A 132 -8.52 -10.55 6.87
C HIS A 132 -9.66 -10.60 5.84
N GLU A 133 -10.07 -11.80 5.38
CA GLU A 133 -11.13 -11.97 4.38
C GLU A 133 -12.42 -11.23 4.76
N LEU A 134 -12.82 -11.33 6.03
CA LEU A 134 -14.06 -10.74 6.53
C LEU A 134 -14.02 -9.20 6.44
N LEU A 135 -12.86 -8.61 6.73
CA LEU A 135 -12.60 -7.18 6.63
C LEU A 135 -12.63 -6.71 5.17
N LEU A 136 -11.96 -7.45 4.28
CA LEU A 136 -11.93 -7.19 2.83
C LEU A 136 -13.33 -7.24 2.22
N ARG A 137 -14.14 -8.22 2.62
CA ARG A 137 -15.52 -8.38 2.15
C ARG A 137 -16.44 -7.26 2.63
N GLN A 138 -16.30 -6.84 3.88
CA GLN A 138 -17.02 -5.66 4.38
C GLN A 138 -16.61 -4.41 3.61
N LYS A 139 -15.30 -4.25 3.37
CA LYS A 139 -14.72 -3.10 2.68
C LYS A 139 -15.21 -2.98 1.24
N ILE A 140 -15.15 -4.05 0.43
CA ILE A 140 -15.66 -4.01 -0.95
C ILE A 140 -17.17 -3.73 -1.00
N THR A 141 -17.94 -4.21 -0.01
CA THR A 141 -19.37 -3.92 0.08
C THR A 141 -19.63 -2.45 0.40
N LEU A 142 -18.83 -1.87 1.31
CA LEU A 142 -18.89 -0.44 1.63
C LEU A 142 -18.51 0.43 0.42
N LEU A 143 -17.44 0.07 -0.30
CA LEU A 143 -17.04 0.77 -1.52
C LEU A 143 -18.12 0.70 -2.61
N CYS A 144 -18.72 -0.48 -2.81
CA CYS A 144 -19.86 -0.66 -3.72
C CYS A 144 -21.09 0.17 -3.33
N LEU A 145 -21.25 0.54 -2.06
CA LEU A 145 -22.35 1.38 -1.58
C LEU A 145 -22.05 2.88 -1.69
N ILE A 146 -20.77 3.26 -1.66
CA ILE A 146 -20.31 4.65 -1.68
C ILE A 146 -20.16 5.17 -3.13
N GLU A 147 -19.87 4.27 -4.07
CA GLU A 147 -19.83 4.53 -5.52
C GLU A 147 -21.23 4.53 -6.15
#